data_AF-A0A2A4UKM2-F1
#
_entry.id   AF-A0A2A4UKM2-F1
#
_cell.length_a   1.000
_cell.length_b   1.000
_cell.length_c   1.000
_cell.angle_alpha   90.00
_cell.angle_beta   90.00
_cell.angle_gamma   90.00
#
_symmetry.space_group_name_H-M   'P 1'
#
loop_
_entity.id
_entity.type
_entity.pdbx_description
1 polymer ?
#
loop_
_entity_poly.entity_id
_entity_poly.type
_entity_poly.pdbx_seq_one_letter_code
_entity_poly.pdbx_strand_id
1 'polypeptide(L)'
;MVVSTKSLDFNNLVNTAVFKVVDTACFLWKNMDDAHIIYDKRSGHSQVMNDFAREVFDIIADKPCRLSDIMTEVQKILEQILTDELKLQVRKTVMEFDKMGLIEPVISENENK
;
A
#
# COMPACT_ATOMS: atom_id res chain seq x y z
N MET A 1 -0.02 26.14 19.92
CA MET A 1 0.51 24.77 19.74
C MET A 1 -0.67 23.86 19.46
N VAL A 2 -0.86 23.41 18.22
CA VAL A 2 -1.93 22.47 17.89
C VAL A 2 -1.30 21.08 17.87
N VAL A 3 -1.68 20.26 18.85
CA VAL A 3 -1.11 18.92 19.08
C VAL A 3 -1.56 17.99 17.96
N SER A 4 -0.58 17.41 17.27
CA SER A 4 -0.74 16.40 16.22
C SER A 4 -1.25 15.10 16.82
N THR A 5 -2.56 14.85 16.79
CA THR A 5 -3.16 13.59 17.28
C THR A 5 -3.42 12.56 16.18
N LYS A 6 -3.43 12.94 14.90
CA LYS A 6 -3.72 11.99 13.79
C LYS A 6 -2.60 11.00 13.48
N SER A 7 -1.37 11.28 13.89
CA SER A 7 -0.20 10.47 13.50
C SER A 7 -0.02 9.19 14.33
N LEU A 8 -0.59 9.11 15.54
CA LEU A 8 -0.38 7.97 16.44
C LEU A 8 -1.33 6.81 16.12
N ASP A 9 -2.59 7.13 15.77
CA ASP A 9 -3.60 6.13 15.42
C ASP A 9 -3.30 5.43 14.09
N PHE A 10 -2.73 6.15 13.12
CA PHE A 10 -2.42 5.60 11.81
C PHE A 10 -1.32 4.53 11.86
N ASN A 11 -0.29 4.71 12.71
CA ASN A 11 0.75 3.70 12.88
C ASN A 11 0.21 2.41 13.51
N ASN A 12 -0.76 2.51 14.43
CA ASN A 12 -1.45 1.33 14.95
C ASN A 12 -2.35 0.70 13.87
N LEU A 13 -3.12 1.52 13.16
CA LEU A 13 -4.00 1.07 12.09
C LEU A 13 -3.23 0.33 11.01
N VAL A 14 -2.07 0.84 10.57
CA VAL A 14 -1.24 0.20 9.54
C VAL A 14 -0.66 -1.14 9.99
N ASN A 15 -0.41 -1.31 11.30
CA ASN A 15 0.09 -2.57 11.84
C ASN A 15 -1.02 -3.60 12.07
N THR A 16 -2.28 -3.18 12.26
CA THR A 16 -3.41 -4.07 12.58
C THR A 16 -4.41 -4.26 11.45
N ALA A 17 -4.46 -3.36 10.48
CA ALA A 17 -5.40 -3.38 9.37
C ALA A 17 -4.99 -4.37 8.28
N VAL A 18 -5.99 -4.92 7.63
CA VAL A 18 -5.83 -5.67 6.38
C VAL A 18 -6.04 -4.70 5.25
N PHE A 19 -5.07 -4.51 4.37
CA PHE A 19 -5.19 -3.66 3.20
C PHE A 19 -5.77 -4.45 2.04
N LYS A 20 -6.65 -3.84 1.27
CA LYS A 20 -7.07 -4.35 -0.04
C LYS A 20 -6.95 -3.26 -1.08
N VAL A 21 -6.76 -3.63 -2.34
CA VAL A 21 -6.87 -2.70 -3.46
C VAL A 21 -8.32 -2.25 -3.58
N VAL A 22 -8.54 -0.93 -3.70
CA VAL A 22 -9.88 -0.37 -3.96
C VAL A 22 -10.27 -0.77 -5.37
N ASP A 23 -11.52 -1.15 -5.62
CA ASP A 23 -12.00 -1.43 -6.98
C ASP A 23 -11.87 -0.15 -7.83
N THR A 24 -10.78 -0.06 -8.59
CA THR A 24 -10.28 1.18 -9.17
C THR A 24 -11.05 1.53 -10.46
N ALA A 25 -12.33 1.90 -10.33
CA ALA A 25 -13.04 2.57 -11.41
C ALA A 25 -12.35 3.91 -11.80
N CYS A 26 -11.63 4.52 -10.85
CA CYS A 26 -10.97 5.82 -10.98
C CYS A 26 -9.46 5.78 -11.28
N PHE A 27 -8.77 4.64 -11.13
CA PHE A 27 -7.35 4.55 -11.49
C PHE A 27 -7.17 3.65 -12.72
N LEU A 28 -6.44 4.13 -13.72
CA LEU A 28 -6.03 3.33 -14.87
C LEU A 28 -4.61 2.88 -14.62
N TRP A 29 -4.44 1.60 -14.30
CA TRP A 29 -3.16 0.93 -14.48
C TRP A 29 -2.97 0.59 -15.96
N LYS A 30 -1.81 0.95 -16.52
CA LYS A 30 -1.45 0.50 -17.87
C LYS A 30 0.05 0.25 -17.90
N ASN A 31 0.41 -0.97 -18.23
CA ASN A 31 1.79 -1.30 -18.55
C ASN A 31 2.10 -0.65 -19.90
N MET A 32 3.03 0.31 -19.92
CA MET A 32 3.51 0.96 -21.14
C MET A 32 5.01 0.70 -21.26
N ASP A 33 5.34 -0.21 -22.16
CA ASP A 33 6.66 -0.63 -22.66
C ASP A 33 7.72 -1.00 -21.60
N ASP A 34 8.06 -0.13 -20.65
CA ASP A 34 9.05 -0.35 -19.57
C ASP A 34 8.67 0.36 -18.24
N ALA A 35 7.45 0.90 -18.11
CA ALA A 35 7.03 1.66 -16.93
C ALA A 35 5.62 1.30 -16.44
N HIS A 36 5.48 1.20 -15.12
CA HIS A 36 4.19 1.07 -14.43
C HIS A 36 3.66 2.45 -14.11
N ILE A 37 2.60 2.89 -14.78
CA ILE A 37 2.03 4.22 -14.55
C ILE A 37 0.74 4.09 -13.76
N ILE A 38 0.66 4.80 -12.64
CA ILE A 38 -0.59 5.05 -11.92
C ILE A 38 -1.18 6.32 -12.49
N TYR A 39 -2.34 6.20 -13.15
CA TYR A 39 -3.12 7.36 -13.61
C TYR A 39 -4.32 7.59 -12.70
N ASP A 40 -4.33 8.73 -12.01
CA ASP A 40 -5.49 9.20 -11.26
C ASP A 40 -6.44 9.96 -12.20
N LYS A 41 -7.60 9.38 -12.52
CA LYS A 41 -8.62 10.03 -13.37
C LYS A 41 -9.23 11.27 -12.72
N ARG A 42 -9.18 11.43 -11.40
CA ARG A 42 -9.76 12.59 -10.70
C ARG A 42 -8.87 13.82 -10.78
N SER A 43 -7.57 13.64 -10.65
CA SER A 43 -6.60 14.75 -10.69
C SER A 43 -5.95 14.94 -12.06
N GLY A 44 -6.00 13.92 -12.94
CA GLY A 44 -5.28 13.89 -14.20
C GLY A 44 -3.77 13.69 -14.02
N HIS A 45 -3.32 13.34 -12.81
CA HIS A 45 -1.90 13.13 -12.51
C HIS A 45 -1.48 11.69 -12.85
N SER A 46 -0.38 11.58 -13.57
CA SER A 46 0.28 10.30 -13.86
C SER A 46 1.57 10.24 -13.06
N GLN A 47 1.75 9.17 -12.28
CA GLN A 47 3.01 8.92 -11.59
C GLN A 47 3.59 7.58 -12.01
N VAL A 48 4.90 7.57 -12.27
CA VAL A 48 5.64 6.34 -12.54
C VAL A 48 5.85 5.62 -11.21
N MET A 49 5.32 4.41 -11.13
CA MET A 49 5.55 3.47 -10.06
C MET A 49 6.85 2.74 -10.35
N ASN A 50 7.75 2.71 -9.37
CA ASN A 50 8.97 1.92 -9.48
C ASN A 50 8.66 0.42 -9.29
N ASP A 51 9.56 -0.45 -9.74
CA ASP A 51 9.37 -1.90 -9.65
C ASP A 51 9.11 -2.37 -8.22
N PHE A 52 9.77 -1.76 -7.24
CA PHE A 52 9.56 -2.08 -5.83
C PHE A 52 8.13 -1.80 -5.36
N ALA A 53 7.59 -0.62 -5.66
CA ALA A 53 6.23 -0.26 -5.31
C ALA A 53 5.22 -1.13 -6.08
N ARG A 54 5.53 -1.48 -7.33
CA ARG A 54 4.74 -2.42 -8.11
C ARG A 54 4.63 -3.77 -7.42
N GLU A 55 5.73 -4.37 -6.98
CA GLU A 55 5.72 -5.65 -6.26
C GLU A 55 4.87 -5.56 -4.98
N VAL A 56 5.05 -4.49 -4.20
CA VAL A 56 4.23 -4.25 -2.99
C VAL A 56 2.75 -4.15 -3.34
N PHE A 57 2.41 -3.49 -4.45
CA PHE A 57 1.03 -3.34 -4.91
C PHE A 57 0.43 -4.68 -5.38
N ASP A 58 1.18 -5.44 -6.18
CA ASP A 58 0.76 -6.74 -6.71
C ASP A 58 0.49 -7.75 -5.57
N ILE A 59 1.26 -7.71 -4.47
CA ILE A 59 1.00 -8.51 -3.26
C ILE A 59 -0.37 -8.19 -2.63
N ILE A 60 -0.75 -6.91 -2.57
CA ILE A 60 -2.04 -6.46 -2.01
C ILE A 60 -3.19 -6.73 -3.01
N ALA A 61 -2.89 -6.69 -4.31
CA ALA A 61 -3.84 -6.97 -5.38
C ALA A 61 -4.20 -8.46 -5.46
N ASP A 62 -3.24 -9.35 -5.20
CA ASP A 62 -3.47 -10.80 -5.16
C ASP A 62 -4.46 -11.18 -4.04
N LYS A 63 -4.28 -10.59 -2.86
CA LYS A 63 -5.19 -10.78 -1.73
C LYS A 63 -5.13 -9.64 -0.71
N PRO A 64 -6.25 -9.37 -0.01
CA PRO A 64 -6.22 -8.52 1.16
C PRO A 64 -5.23 -9.04 2.21
N CYS A 65 -4.28 -8.21 2.63
CA CYS A 65 -3.19 -8.65 3.50
C CYS A 65 -2.71 -7.55 4.45
N ARG A 66 -2.05 -7.93 5.55
CA ARG A 66 -1.51 -6.98 6.54
C ARG A 66 -0.12 -6.52 6.14
N LEU A 67 0.36 -5.43 6.74
CA LEU A 67 1.73 -4.96 6.55
C LEU A 67 2.79 -6.04 6.86
N SER A 68 2.56 -6.86 7.88
CA SER A 68 3.46 -7.99 8.21
C SER A 68 3.53 -9.04 7.10
N ASP A 69 2.41 -9.28 6.43
CA ASP A 69 2.30 -10.25 5.35
C ASP A 69 3.02 -9.70 4.11
N ILE A 70 2.80 -8.41 3.80
CA ILE A 70 3.52 -7.70 2.73
C ILE A 70 5.04 -7.79 2.97
N MET A 71 5.51 -7.49 4.18
CA MET A 71 6.93 -7.62 4.52
C MET A 71 7.45 -9.05 4.33
N THR A 72 6.65 -10.05 4.69
CA THR A 72 7.01 -11.46 4.54
C THR A 72 7.11 -11.86 3.06
N GLU A 73 6.17 -11.43 2.23
CA GLU A 73 6.20 -11.71 0.79
C GLU A 73 7.35 -10.97 0.10
N VAL A 74 7.60 -9.70 0.43
CA VAL A 74 8.78 -8.96 -0.07
C VAL A 74 10.08 -9.66 0.33
N GLN A 75 10.16 -10.20 1.56
CA GLN A 75 11.32 -10.97 2.01
C GLN A 75 11.54 -12.23 1.16
N LYS A 76 10.46 -12.92 0.77
CA LYS A 76 10.51 -14.09 -0.10
C LYS A 76 10.94 -13.72 -1.52
N ILE A 77 10.38 -12.66 -2.09
CA ILE A 77 10.70 -12.17 -3.43
C ILE A 77 12.18 -11.80 -3.54
N LEU A 78 12.73 -11.15 -2.51
CA LEU A 78 14.13 -10.75 -2.49
C LEU A 78 15.08 -11.86 -1.97
N GLU A 79 14.55 -13.01 -1.55
CA GLU A 79 15.28 -14.14 -0.96
C GLU A 79 16.26 -13.75 0.17
N GLN A 80 16.01 -12.63 0.85
CA GLN A 80 16.91 -12.06 1.86
C GLN A 80 16.13 -11.45 3.01
N ILE A 81 16.76 -11.37 4.19
CA ILE A 81 16.17 -10.71 5.36
C ILE A 81 16.03 -9.21 5.08
N LEU A 82 14.85 -8.65 5.35
CA LEU A 82 14.63 -7.21 5.20
C LEU A 82 15.42 -6.42 6.24
N THR A 83 16.24 -5.49 5.77
CA THR A 83 16.87 -4.47 6.61
C THR A 83 15.81 -3.51 7.14
N ASP A 84 16.13 -2.80 8.23
CA ASP A 84 15.20 -1.84 8.81
C ASP A 84 14.90 -0.67 7.86
N GLU A 85 15.84 -0.34 6.98
CA GLU A 85 15.63 0.62 5.89
C GLU A 85 14.60 0.11 4.87
N LEU A 86 14.69 -1.15 4.44
CA LEU A 86 13.72 -1.73 3.51
C LEU A 86 12.32 -1.84 4.15
N LYS A 87 12.24 -2.24 5.42
CA LYS A 87 10.96 -2.25 6.16
C LYS A 87 10.34 -0.84 6.22
N LEU A 88 11.17 0.19 6.41
CA LEU A 88 10.71 1.57 6.39
C LEU A 88 10.23 1.99 4.99
N GLN A 89 10.91 1.56 3.93
CA GLN A 89 10.46 1.79 2.56
C GLN A 89 9.11 1.11 2.29
N VAL A 90 8.93 -0.18 2.62
CA VAL A 90 7.64 -0.87 2.48
C VAL A 90 6.52 -0.10 3.19
N ARG A 91 6.77 0.34 4.43
CA ARG A 91 5.81 1.15 5.20
C ARG A 91 5.43 2.44 4.47
N LYS A 92 6.42 3.20 3.99
CA LYS A 92 6.19 4.44 3.25
C LYS A 92 5.38 4.20 1.97
N THR A 93 5.71 3.15 1.22
CA THR A 93 5.00 2.79 0.00
C THR A 93 3.53 2.46 0.28
N VAL A 94 3.24 1.63 1.29
CA VAL A 94 1.85 1.32 1.70
C VAL A 94 1.11 2.58 2.13
N MET A 95 1.77 3.49 2.87
CA MET A 95 1.17 4.78 3.24
C MET A 95 0.89 5.69 2.04
N GLU A 96 1.77 5.70 1.04
CA GLU A 96 1.56 6.45 -0.20
C GLU A 96 0.39 5.88 -0.98
N PHE A 97 0.24 4.56 -1.07
CA PHE A 97 -0.90 3.92 -1.70
C PHE A 97 -2.23 4.24 -1.03
N ASP A 98 -2.28 4.22 0.31
CA ASP A 98 -3.48 4.62 1.06
C ASP A 98 -3.80 6.10 0.83
N LYS A 99 -2.78 6.97 0.89
CA LYS A 99 -2.93 8.41 0.62
C LYS A 99 -3.43 8.70 -0.80
N MET A 100 -3.01 7.90 -1.77
CA MET A 100 -3.49 7.97 -3.15
C MET A 100 -4.88 7.34 -3.33
N GLY A 101 -5.42 6.63 -2.34
CA GLY A 101 -6.68 5.91 -2.45
C GLY A 101 -6.62 4.69 -3.37
N LEU A 102 -5.42 4.13 -3.56
CA LEU A 102 -5.21 2.89 -4.32
C LEU A 102 -5.53 1.65 -3.49
N ILE A 103 -5.27 1.74 -2.18
CA ILE A 103 -5.63 0.71 -1.21
C ILE A 103 -6.49 1.35 -0.13
N GLU A 104 -7.28 0.52 0.55
CA GLU A 104 -8.01 0.92 1.75
C GLU A 104 -7.78 -0.07 2.89
N PRO A 105 -7.67 0.39 4.14
CA PRO A 105 -7.66 -0.47 5.30
C PRO A 105 -9.05 -1.04 5.53
N VAL A 106 -9.19 -2.36 5.37
CA VAL A 106 -10.34 -3.10 5.86
C VAL A 106 -10.18 -3.24 7.36
N ILE A 107 -10.89 -2.39 8.10
CA ILE A 107 -11.18 -2.67 9.50
C ILE A 107 -12.08 -3.91 9.45
N SER A 108 -11.57 -5.06 9.91
CA SER A 108 -12.45 -6.16 10.24
C SER A 108 -13.32 -5.67 11.40
N GLU A 109 -14.48 -5.11 11.08
CA GLU A 109 -15.59 -5.02 12.03
C GLU A 109 -15.91 -6.46 12.42
N ASN A 110 -15.27 -6.93 13.49
CA ASN A 110 -15.80 -8.07 14.22
C ASN A 110 -17.20 -7.66 14.69
N GLU A 111 -18.19 -8.22 14.00
CA GLU A 111 -19.50 -8.64 14.51
C GLU A 111 -20.06 -7.82 15.68
N ASN A 112 -20.83 -6.77 15.37
CA ASN A 112 -21.96 -6.45 16.25
C ASN A 112 -23.17 -7.24 15.74
N LYS A 113 -23.31 -8.44 16.30
CA LYS A 113 -24.53 -9.25 16.25
C LYS A 113 -25.49 -8.80 17.35
#